data_AF-A0A1H1TDQ4-F1
#
_entry.id   AF-A0A1H1TDQ4-F1
#
_cell.length_a   1.000
_cell.length_b   1.000
_cell.length_c   1.000
_cell.angle_alpha   90.00
_cell.angle_beta   90.00
_cell.angle_gamma   90.00
#
_symmetry.space_group_name_H-M   'P 1'
#
loop_
_entity.id
_entity.type
_entity.pdbx_description
1 polymer ?
#
loop_
_entity_poly.entity_id
_entity_poly.type
_entity_poly.pdbx_seq_one_letter_code
_entity_poly.pdbx_strand_id
1 'polypeptide(L)'
;MDGVVLTGLLQVLGISMVPVVVVLVWTRAPRAWAWLVPRLPHRTPPERPAHPPLEKLAADLRRLWPEVYDPRPGTRMAKHRGVVQAYDAHLAEVAGVLEVETALLDLLETSLEREAERMRVEHALALAGLVWQVRRTGDPDRPQ
;
A
#
# COMPACT_ATOMS: atom_id res chain seq x y z
N MET A 1 7.78 20.39 -71.12
CA MET A 1 8.10 19.99 -69.73
C MET A 1 6.91 19.20 -69.26
N ASP A 2 7.07 17.90 -69.41
CA ASP A 2 5.99 16.99 -69.76
C ASP A 2 5.26 16.56 -68.49
N GLY A 3 3.92 16.44 -68.57
CA GLY A 3 3.08 16.08 -67.42
C GLY A 3 3.56 14.83 -66.68
N VAL A 4 4.28 13.95 -67.38
CA VAL A 4 4.95 12.75 -66.85
C VAL A 4 6.00 13.10 -65.78
N VAL A 5 6.78 14.18 -65.96
CA VAL A 5 7.78 14.64 -64.98
C VAL A 5 7.09 15.21 -63.74
N LEU A 6 5.98 15.93 -63.93
CA LEU A 6 5.19 16.47 -62.83
C LEU A 6 4.55 15.34 -62.00
N THR A 7 4.01 14.31 -62.66
CA THR A 7 3.42 13.13 -61.99
C THR A 7 4.49 12.34 -61.24
N GLY A 8 5.66 12.12 -61.84
CA GLY A 8 6.77 11.41 -61.20
C GLY A 8 7.31 12.14 -59.97
N LEU A 9 7.46 13.47 -60.05
CA LEU A 9 7.92 14.29 -58.94
C LEU A 9 6.92 14.25 -57.76
N LEU A 10 5.62 14.31 -58.05
CA LEU A 10 4.56 14.22 -57.04
C LEU A 10 4.55 12.86 -56.33
N GLN A 11 4.85 11.79 -57.07
CA GLN A 11 4.90 10.43 -56.53
C GLN A 11 6.09 10.23 -55.59
N VAL A 12 7.27 10.76 -55.95
CA VAL A 12 8.47 10.72 -55.10
C VAL A 12 8.30 11.57 -53.85
N LEU A 13 7.69 12.75 -53.98
CA LEU A 13 7.32 13.60 -52.83
C LEU A 13 6.33 12.91 -51.90
N GLY A 14 5.32 12.23 -52.47
CA GLY A 14 4.36 11.44 -51.71
C GLY A 14 5.04 10.34 -50.89
N ILE A 15 5.84 9.49 -51.54
CA ILE A 15 6.50 8.33 -50.91
C ILE A 15 7.48 8.76 -49.81
N SER A 16 8.22 9.86 -50.00
CA SER A 16 9.17 10.35 -49.00
C SER A 16 8.51 11.01 -47.79
N MET A 17 7.31 11.59 -47.96
CA MET A 17 6.53 12.17 -46.86
C MET A 17 5.80 11.12 -46.02
N VAL A 18 5.46 9.95 -46.58
CA VAL A 18 4.78 8.87 -45.84
C VAL A 18 5.47 8.50 -44.53
N PRO A 19 6.78 8.16 -44.48
CA PRO A 19 7.43 7.76 -43.24
C PRO A 19 7.46 8.88 -42.20
N VAL A 20 7.61 10.14 -42.64
CA VAL A 20 7.61 11.31 -41.75
C VAL A 20 6.24 11.49 -41.11
N VAL A 21 5.16 11.36 -41.91
CA VAL A 21 3.78 11.45 -41.42
C VAL A 21 3.45 10.28 -40.48
N VAL A 22 3.88 9.06 -40.80
CA VAL A 22 3.68 7.88 -39.94
C VAL A 22 4.37 8.05 -38.59
N VAL A 23 5.62 8.52 -38.56
CA VAL A 23 6.35 8.78 -37.31
C VAL A 23 5.71 9.93 -36.52
N LEU A 24 5.28 11.00 -37.18
CA LEU A 24 4.55 12.11 -36.54
C LEU A 24 3.24 11.65 -35.92
N VAL A 25 2.45 10.85 -36.65
CA VAL A 25 1.21 10.28 -36.15
C VAL A 25 1.50 9.34 -34.99
N TRP A 26 2.49 8.44 -35.08
CA TRP A 26 2.78 7.49 -34.00
C TRP A 26 3.30 8.18 -32.73
N THR A 27 4.11 9.23 -32.86
CA THR A 27 4.66 9.99 -31.72
C THR A 27 3.67 10.99 -31.12
N ARG A 28 2.72 11.54 -31.91
CA ARG A 28 1.66 12.44 -31.42
C ARG A 28 0.35 11.72 -31.06
N ALA A 29 0.13 10.50 -31.54
CA ALA A 29 -1.01 9.65 -31.23
C ALA A 29 -1.27 9.50 -29.72
N PRO A 30 -0.28 9.26 -28.83
CA PRO A 30 -0.58 9.09 -27.41
C PRO A 30 -1.12 10.37 -26.73
N ARG A 31 -0.87 11.56 -27.30
CA ARG A 31 -1.42 12.83 -26.79
C ARG A 31 -2.79 13.16 -27.38
N ALA A 32 -3.03 12.85 -28.65
CA ALA A 32 -4.34 13.02 -29.27
C ALA A 32 -5.37 11.98 -28.77
N TRP A 33 -4.92 10.76 -28.48
CA TRP A 33 -5.75 9.67 -27.92
C TRP A 33 -6.29 10.04 -26.53
N ALA A 34 -5.54 10.78 -25.72
CA ALA A 34 -6.02 11.26 -24.42
C ALA A 34 -7.18 12.27 -24.54
N TRP A 35 -7.28 13.01 -25.64
CA TRP A 35 -8.35 13.99 -25.88
C TRP A 35 -9.52 13.39 -26.66
N LEU A 36 -9.28 12.33 -27.44
CA LEU A 36 -10.28 11.68 -28.30
C LEU A 36 -10.90 10.41 -27.72
N VAL A 37 -10.54 10.00 -26.49
CA VAL A 37 -11.32 9.01 -25.72
C VAL A 37 -12.39 9.78 -24.95
N PRO A 38 -13.59 10.03 -25.52
CA PRO A 38 -14.70 10.51 -24.74
C PRO A 38 -14.98 9.43 -23.71
N ARG A 39 -14.81 9.79 -22.44
CA ARG A 39 -15.48 9.21 -21.27
C ARG A 39 -16.15 7.87 -21.59
N LEU A 40 -15.35 6.80 -21.70
CA LEU A 40 -15.93 5.48 -21.51
C LEU A 40 -16.69 5.59 -20.18
N PRO A 41 -17.99 5.21 -20.13
CA PRO A 41 -18.72 5.22 -18.88
C PRO A 41 -17.84 4.50 -17.90
N HIS A 42 -17.41 5.23 -16.88
CA HIS A 42 -16.54 4.70 -15.86
C HIS A 42 -17.23 3.45 -15.36
N ARG A 43 -16.69 2.27 -15.73
CA ARG A 43 -16.75 1.14 -14.82
C ARG A 43 -16.35 1.75 -13.50
N THR A 44 -17.27 1.73 -12.56
CA THR A 44 -17.14 2.23 -11.20
C THR A 44 -15.67 2.17 -10.82
N PRO A 45 -15.00 3.30 -10.53
CA PRO A 45 -13.61 3.24 -10.11
C PRO A 45 -13.54 2.14 -9.05
N PRO A 46 -12.64 1.13 -9.19
CA PRO A 46 -12.61 0.02 -8.25
C PRO A 46 -12.58 0.64 -6.86
N GLU A 47 -13.55 0.23 -6.05
CA GLU A 47 -13.73 0.74 -4.70
C GLU A 47 -12.35 0.73 -4.05
N ARG A 48 -11.81 1.93 -3.79
CA ARG A 48 -10.50 2.00 -3.15
C ARG A 48 -10.67 1.26 -1.83
N PRO A 49 -9.83 0.25 -1.53
CA PRO A 49 -9.97 -0.47 -0.28
C PRO A 49 -9.97 0.57 0.85
N ALA A 50 -11.00 0.50 1.69
CA ALA A 50 -11.25 1.50 2.74
C ALA A 50 -10.08 1.58 3.74
N HIS A 51 -9.29 0.50 3.81
CA HIS A 51 -8.13 0.35 4.66
C HIS A 51 -6.89 0.00 3.84
N PRO A 52 -5.68 0.27 4.35
CA PRO A 52 -4.46 -0.29 3.81
C PRO A 52 -4.56 -1.82 3.71
N PRO A 53 -3.82 -2.46 2.79
CA PRO A 53 -3.78 -3.91 2.69
C PRO A 53 -3.39 -4.53 4.04
N LEU A 54 -4.12 -5.57 4.47
CA LEU A 54 -3.88 -6.24 5.76
C LEU A 54 -2.43 -6.74 5.87
N GLU A 55 -1.83 -7.16 4.75
CA GLU A 55 -0.44 -7.61 4.68
C GLU A 55 0.54 -6.51 5.08
N LYS A 56 0.25 -5.26 4.72
CA LYS A 56 1.07 -4.11 5.08
C LYS A 56 0.97 -3.85 6.58
N LEU A 57 -0.24 -3.86 7.13
CA LEU A 57 -0.47 -3.67 8.56
C LEU A 57 0.20 -4.79 9.37
N ALA A 58 0.10 -6.04 8.91
CA ALA A 58 0.77 -7.18 9.54
C ALA A 58 2.31 -7.04 9.49
N ALA A 59 2.86 -6.51 8.40
CA ALA A 59 4.29 -6.25 8.28
C ALA A 59 4.74 -5.13 9.23
N ASP A 60 3.95 -4.07 9.36
CA ASP A 60 4.22 -2.96 10.28
C ASP A 60 4.17 -3.46 11.74
N LEU A 61 3.17 -4.27 12.11
CA LEU A 61 3.11 -4.93 13.42
C LEU A 61 4.32 -5.83 13.68
N ARG A 62 4.73 -6.64 12.70
CA ARG A 62 5.92 -7.52 12.83
C ARG A 62 7.20 -6.72 13.04
N ARG A 63 7.30 -5.53 12.43
CA ARG A 63 8.43 -4.62 12.59
C ARG A 63 8.43 -3.93 13.94
N LEU A 64 7.27 -3.48 14.42
CA LEU A 64 7.15 -2.72 15.67
C LEU A 64 7.18 -3.58 16.92
N TRP A 65 6.66 -4.82 16.86
CA TRP A 65 6.59 -5.74 18.00
C TRP A 65 7.92 -5.87 18.78
N PRO A 66 9.07 -6.18 18.14
CA PRO A 66 10.33 -6.25 18.87
C PRO A 66 10.78 -4.90 19.44
N GLU A 67 10.46 -3.77 18.80
CA GLU A 67 10.82 -2.44 19.31
C GLU A 67 10.02 -2.08 20.58
N VAL A 68 8.82 -2.64 20.75
CA VAL A 68 7.97 -2.46 21.94
C VAL A 68 8.46 -3.34 23.10
N TYR A 69 8.65 -4.64 22.84
CA TYR A 69 8.90 -5.66 23.88
C TYR A 69 10.38 -5.87 24.20
N ASP A 70 11.28 -5.57 23.27
CA ASP A 70 12.73 -5.67 23.44
C ASP A 70 13.45 -4.41 22.92
N PRO A 71 13.19 -3.23 23.54
CA PRO A 71 13.80 -2.00 23.11
C PRO A 71 15.32 -2.03 23.31
N ARG A 72 16.06 -1.52 22.32
CA ARG A 72 17.53 -1.47 22.39
C ARG A 72 17.99 -0.74 23.66
N PRO A 73 19.05 -1.22 24.34
CA PRO A 73 19.63 -0.53 25.48
C PRO A 73 19.97 0.93 25.16
N GLY A 74 19.67 1.84 26.08
CA GLY A 74 19.88 3.28 25.88
C GLY A 74 18.82 3.99 25.03
N THR A 75 17.74 3.32 24.64
CA THR A 75 16.60 3.96 23.98
C THR A 75 15.98 5.01 24.91
N ARG A 76 15.84 6.25 24.40
CA ARG A 76 15.19 7.33 25.15
C ARG A 76 13.72 6.97 25.41
N MET A 77 13.25 7.24 26.63
CA MET A 77 11.86 6.96 27.02
C MET A 77 10.83 7.58 26.07
N ALA A 78 11.07 8.80 25.58
CA ALA A 78 10.21 9.45 24.60
C ALA A 78 10.11 8.67 23.27
N LYS A 79 11.22 8.08 22.81
CA LYS A 79 11.24 7.26 21.60
C LYS A 79 10.47 5.95 21.82
N HIS A 80 10.70 5.29 22.95
CA HIS A 80 9.98 4.05 23.30
C HIS A 80 8.47 4.28 23.36
N ARG A 81 8.01 5.35 24.02
CA ARG A 81 6.59 5.72 24.02
C ARG A 81 6.02 5.96 22.63
N GLY A 82 6.76 6.65 21.76
CA GLY A 82 6.32 6.86 20.37
C GLY A 82 6.16 5.56 19.58
N VAL A 83 7.05 4.58 19.80
CA VAL A 83 6.93 3.24 19.21
C VAL A 83 5.70 2.51 19.75
N VAL A 84 5.48 2.54 21.07
CA VAL A 84 4.31 1.93 21.73
C VAL A 84 3.00 2.54 21.20
N GLN A 85 2.92 3.86 21.05
CA GLN A 85 1.77 4.55 20.47
C GLN A 85 1.52 4.15 19.01
N ALA A 86 2.58 4.09 18.19
CA ALA A 86 2.47 3.64 16.81
C ALA A 86 1.98 2.19 16.73
N TYR A 87 2.47 1.33 17.62
CA TYR A 87 2.05 -0.06 17.71
C TYR A 87 0.58 -0.19 18.13
N ASP A 88 0.10 0.62 19.10
CA ASP A 88 -1.32 0.68 19.46
C ASP A 88 -2.21 1.14 18.31
N ALA A 89 -1.78 2.15 17.56
CA ALA A 89 -2.53 2.64 16.40
C ALA A 89 -2.68 1.53 15.34
N HIS A 90 -1.61 0.79 15.05
CA HIS A 90 -1.68 -0.35 14.13
C HIS A 90 -2.53 -1.51 14.68
N LEU A 91 -2.47 -1.81 15.98
CA LEU A 91 -3.34 -2.81 16.60
C LEU A 91 -4.82 -2.43 16.44
N ALA A 92 -5.17 -1.17 16.68
CA ALA A 92 -6.54 -0.68 16.53
C ALA A 92 -7.02 -0.72 15.07
N GLU A 93 -6.17 -0.33 14.12
CA GLU A 93 -6.50 -0.39 12.69
C GLU A 93 -6.74 -1.82 12.21
N VAL A 94 -5.88 -2.75 12.61
CA VAL A 94 -6.02 -4.17 12.28
C VAL A 94 -7.24 -4.79 12.97
N ALA A 95 -7.50 -4.42 14.22
CA ALA A 95 -8.71 -4.83 14.93
C ALA A 95 -9.97 -4.37 14.19
N GLY A 96 -9.99 -3.14 13.66
CA GLY A 96 -11.08 -2.66 12.81
C GLY A 96 -11.26 -3.48 11.53
N VAL A 97 -10.15 -3.83 10.84
CA VAL A 97 -10.20 -4.66 9.62
C VAL A 97 -10.69 -6.09 9.89
N LEU A 98 -10.37 -6.64 11.05
CA LEU A 98 -10.76 -8.00 11.46
C LEU A 98 -12.01 -8.03 12.34
N GLU A 99 -12.72 -6.90 12.47
CA GLU A 99 -13.94 -6.74 13.27
C GLU A 99 -13.77 -7.21 14.73
N VAL A 100 -12.57 -6.99 15.29
CA VAL A 100 -12.27 -7.23 16.70
C VAL A 100 -12.54 -5.94 17.48
N GLU A 101 -13.43 -6.01 18.46
CA GLU A 101 -13.70 -4.91 19.37
C GLU A 101 -12.44 -4.48 20.13
N THR A 102 -12.22 -3.17 20.28
CA THR A 102 -11.04 -2.61 20.96
C THR A 102 -11.34 -1.26 21.60
N ALA A 103 -10.91 -1.09 22.85
CA ALA A 103 -10.94 0.19 23.58
C ALA A 103 -9.55 0.84 23.66
N LEU A 104 -8.56 0.32 22.93
CA LEU A 104 -7.14 0.63 23.12
C LEU A 104 -6.82 2.12 23.00
N LEU A 105 -7.48 2.83 22.07
CA LEU A 105 -7.26 4.26 21.84
C LEU A 105 -8.11 5.16 22.76
N ASP A 106 -9.12 4.61 23.43
CA ASP A 106 -9.97 5.35 24.38
C ASP A 106 -9.35 5.39 25.78
N LEU A 107 -8.44 4.45 26.07
CA LEU A 107 -7.75 4.34 27.35
C LEU A 107 -6.54 5.29 27.44
N LEU A 108 -6.22 5.75 28.64
CA LEU A 108 -5.06 6.61 28.88
C LEU A 108 -3.75 5.90 28.53
N GLU A 109 -2.86 6.60 27.83
CA GLU A 109 -1.59 6.04 27.31
C GLU A 109 -0.72 5.36 28.37
N THR A 110 -0.69 5.90 29.59
CA THR A 110 0.16 5.38 30.68
C THR A 110 -0.60 4.48 31.65
N SER A 111 -1.82 4.08 31.34
CA SER A 111 -2.64 3.25 32.22
C SER A 111 -2.28 1.76 32.10
N LEU A 112 -2.39 1.05 33.22
CA LEU A 112 -2.29 -0.41 33.24
C LEU A 112 -3.42 -1.05 32.44
N GLU A 113 -4.60 -0.42 32.42
CA GLU A 113 -5.76 -0.86 31.63
C GLU A 113 -5.44 -0.91 30.15
N ARG A 114 -4.74 0.10 29.61
CA ARG A 114 -4.32 0.09 28.21
C ARG A 114 -3.34 -1.03 27.89
N GLU A 115 -2.43 -1.35 28.82
CA GLU A 115 -1.52 -2.49 28.64
C GLU A 115 -2.24 -3.84 28.70
N ALA A 116 -3.22 -3.97 29.60
CA ALA A 116 -4.09 -5.15 29.66
C ALA A 116 -4.93 -5.31 28.38
N GLU A 117 -5.50 -4.21 27.90
CA GLU A 117 -6.27 -4.16 26.66
C GLU A 117 -5.40 -4.50 25.44
N ARG A 118 -4.15 -4.00 25.39
CA ARG A 118 -3.16 -4.38 24.38
C ARG A 118 -3.02 -5.90 24.34
N MET A 119 -2.69 -6.54 25.47
CA MET A 119 -2.54 -7.99 25.54
C MET A 119 -3.81 -8.75 25.11
N ARG A 120 -5.00 -8.27 25.49
CA ARG A 120 -6.28 -8.87 25.08
C ARG A 120 -6.49 -8.77 23.57
N VAL A 121 -6.26 -7.59 22.98
CA VAL A 121 -6.39 -7.35 21.53
C VAL A 121 -5.38 -8.19 20.77
N GLU A 122 -4.12 -8.25 21.21
CA GLU A 122 -3.11 -9.10 20.58
C GLU A 122 -3.55 -10.57 20.53
N HIS A 123 -4.08 -11.07 21.65
CA HIS A 123 -4.59 -12.42 21.71
C HIS A 123 -5.80 -12.63 20.78
N ALA A 124 -6.75 -11.70 20.76
CA ALA A 124 -7.93 -11.78 19.90
C ALA A 124 -7.56 -11.78 18.41
N LEU A 125 -6.61 -10.93 18.00
CA LEU A 125 -6.09 -10.91 16.63
C LEU A 125 -5.37 -12.21 16.26
N ALA A 126 -4.64 -12.82 17.20
CA ALA A 126 -4.03 -14.13 17.00
C ALA A 126 -5.09 -15.24 16.83
N LEU A 127 -6.18 -15.21 17.60
CA LEU A 127 -7.33 -16.11 17.42
C LEU A 127 -8.05 -15.90 16.07
N ALA A 128 -8.07 -14.67 15.57
CA ALA A 128 -8.57 -14.34 14.23
C ALA A 128 -7.61 -14.80 13.09
N GLY A 129 -6.48 -15.42 13.44
CA GLY A 129 -5.52 -16.01 12.49
C GLY A 129 -4.38 -15.09 12.09
N LEU A 130 -4.28 -13.87 12.65
CA LEU A 130 -3.17 -12.97 12.37
C LEU A 130 -1.97 -13.31 13.25
N VAL A 131 -0.87 -13.76 12.63
CA VAL A 131 0.37 -14.08 13.34
C VAL A 131 1.48 -13.13 12.92
N TRP A 132 1.87 -12.22 13.81
CA TRP A 132 2.98 -11.27 13.60
C TRP A 132 4.03 -11.33 14.70
N GLN A 133 3.67 -11.82 15.88
CA GLN A 133 4.57 -11.97 17.01
C GLN A 133 5.68 -12.95 16.60
N VAL A 134 6.92 -12.48 16.64
CA VAL A 134 8.09 -13.35 16.44
C VAL A 134 8.06 -14.31 17.63
N ARG A 135 7.80 -15.59 17.36
CA ARG A 135 7.79 -16.65 18.37
C ARG A 135 9.05 -16.50 19.23
N ARG A 136 8.90 -16.15 20.52
CA ARG A 136 10.01 -16.22 21.46
C ARG A 136 10.50 -17.66 21.47
N THR A 137 11.69 -17.90 20.94
CA THR A 137 12.36 -19.19 21.00
C THR A 137 12.76 -19.45 22.47
N GLY A 138 11.81 -19.90 23.28
CA GLY A 138 12.00 -20.06 24.73
C GLY A 138 10.72 -20.28 25.51
N ASP A 139 9.72 -20.93 24.91
CA ASP A 139 8.53 -21.39 25.63
C ASP A 139 8.86 -22.73 26.32
N PRO A 140 8.93 -22.79 27.67
CA PRO A 140 9.22 -24.02 28.41
C PRO A 140 8.03 -24.99 28.46
N ASP A 141 6.82 -24.57 28.05
CA ASP A 141 5.57 -25.30 28.33
C ASP A 141 5.01 -26.11 27.15
N ARG A 142 5.83 -26.53 26.18
CA ARG A 142 5.41 -27.56 25.21
C ARG A 142 5.89 -28.96 25.61
N PRO A 143 4.96 -29.93 25.81
CA PRO A 143 5.34 -31.33 25.76
C PRO A 143 5.85 -31.66 24.34
N GLN A 144 6.96 -32.41 24.29
CA GLN A 144 7.57 -32.95 23.07
C GLN A 144 6.67 -33.96 22.37
#